data_AF-A0AAN7HZ24-F1
#
_entry.id   AF-A0AAN7HZ24-F1
#
_cell.length_a   1.000
_cell.length_b   1.000
_cell.length_c   1.000
_cell.angle_alpha   90.00
_cell.angle_beta   90.00
_cell.angle_gamma   90.00
#
_symmetry.space_group_name_H-M   'P 1'
#
loop_
_entity.id
_entity.type
_entity.pdbx_description
1 polymer ?
#
loop_
_entity_poly.entity_id
_entity_poly.type
_entity_poly.pdbx_seq_one_letter_code
_entity_poly.pdbx_strand_id
1 'polypeptide(L)'
;MAQQKVLQFRYLNALLTENSNNIPGLTYRLLVDYLKMSHDSPSHIIPILFQTARYKNQLRGFHPYYMMFEAIDTCMKHSPPSLAWPVKPNVMTLLSLPVLEILDFDNEEVAMGYTSRDSIRESKVHDFFHINQETSTLQIKPRSESRRPNIRSQIERGLLCGNIKLKAFVDTRNIEGNLDLQPFVAMLNYQDRPMLRMANKDLRSIMLDIHNLDVGRKFNHTISKVRWKHLYHQNMHHSVRNVWYRMIHKQCPSKSALFVRRLRNVEDDKCTLCNDTEDAKHLMVSCPPPHKNDIWSNIFEQFLGYPKVANPQQVYQSIVNLNLKQYFIYNLDIKITIFDLFAATIRMVWRFHLLHTFEGMPFDTNYVTTKICAEVMRLSDLKH
;
A
#
# COMPACT_ATOMS: atom_id res chain seq x y z
N MET A 1 -0.44 2.38 5.68
CA MET A 1 -1.48 2.16 4.65
C MET A 1 -1.92 3.47 4.00
N ALA A 2 -2.61 4.39 4.69
CA ALA A 2 -3.08 5.64 4.07
C ALA A 2 -1.97 6.54 3.49
N GLN A 3 -0.87 6.77 4.22
CA GLN A 3 0.24 7.60 3.69
C GLN A 3 0.89 7.00 2.43
N GLN A 4 0.92 5.67 2.35
CA GLN A 4 1.42 4.95 1.17
C GLN A 4 0.45 5.08 -0.01
N LYS A 5 -0.86 4.97 0.24
CA LYS A 5 -1.89 5.20 -0.78
C LYS A 5 -1.89 6.66 -1.27
N VAL A 6 -1.71 7.66 -0.39
CA VAL A 6 -1.55 9.08 -0.79
C VAL A 6 -0.34 9.26 -1.70
N LEU A 7 0.77 8.57 -1.43
CA LEU A 7 1.95 8.60 -2.29
C LEU A 7 1.67 7.96 -3.66
N GLN A 8 0.91 6.86 -3.72
CA GLN A 8 0.47 6.28 -4.99
C GLN A 8 -0.44 7.24 -5.76
N PHE A 9 -1.28 8.02 -5.07
CA PHE A 9 -2.14 9.03 -5.69
C PHE A 9 -1.36 10.12 -6.43
N ARG A 10 -0.13 10.43 -6.02
CA ARG A 10 0.73 11.35 -6.79
C ARG A 10 1.05 10.80 -8.18
N TYR A 11 1.35 9.50 -8.28
CA TYR A 11 1.62 8.84 -9.56
C TYR A 11 0.33 8.65 -10.37
N LEU A 12 -0.76 8.25 -9.72
CA LEU A 12 -2.08 8.13 -10.36
C LEU A 12 -2.54 9.47 -10.95
N ASN A 13 -2.36 10.57 -10.22
CA ASN A 13 -2.69 11.91 -10.71
C ASN A 13 -1.91 12.23 -12.00
N ALA A 14 -0.59 12.04 -11.98
CA ALA A 14 0.24 12.24 -13.17
C ALA A 14 -0.21 11.38 -14.36
N LEU A 15 -0.57 10.11 -14.13
CA LEU A 15 -0.99 9.17 -15.17
C LEU A 15 -2.39 9.46 -15.72
N LEU A 16 -3.33 9.90 -14.88
CA LEU A 16 -4.73 10.13 -15.24
C LEU A 16 -4.98 11.53 -15.84
N THR A 17 -4.21 12.54 -15.42
CA THR A 17 -4.27 13.88 -16.00
C THR A 17 -3.24 14.10 -17.09
N GLU A 18 -2.49 13.05 -17.46
CA GLU A 18 -1.37 13.09 -18.42
C GLU A 18 -0.33 14.19 -18.11
N ASN A 19 -0.19 14.54 -16.82
CA ASN A 19 0.65 15.63 -16.39
C ASN A 19 2.02 15.11 -15.95
N SER A 20 2.95 15.06 -16.91
CA SER A 20 4.32 14.60 -16.70
C SER A 20 5.13 15.50 -15.76
N ASN A 21 4.70 16.73 -15.44
CA ASN A 21 5.49 17.62 -14.58
C ASN A 21 5.65 17.09 -13.14
N ASN A 22 4.78 16.18 -12.70
CA ASN A 22 4.80 15.66 -11.33
C ASN A 22 5.76 14.47 -11.13
N ILE A 23 6.23 13.84 -12.20
CA ILE A 23 7.12 12.68 -12.17
C ILE A 23 8.18 12.76 -13.29
N PRO A 24 9.39 12.21 -13.12
CA PRO A 24 10.42 12.27 -14.17
C PRO A 24 9.91 11.69 -15.51
N GLY A 25 10.20 12.34 -16.63
CA GLY A 25 9.65 11.98 -17.94
C GLY A 25 9.95 10.54 -18.38
N LEU A 26 11.16 10.04 -18.10
CA LEU A 26 11.51 8.64 -18.35
C LEU A 26 10.65 7.68 -17.51
N THR A 27 10.45 8.00 -16.22
CA THR A 27 9.58 7.22 -15.34
C THR A 27 8.14 7.23 -15.84
N TYR A 28 7.61 8.38 -16.27
CA TYR A 28 6.27 8.47 -16.87
C TYR A 28 6.13 7.53 -18.07
N ARG A 29 7.09 7.59 -19.00
CA ARG A 29 7.06 6.77 -20.22
C ARG A 29 7.10 5.27 -19.92
N LEU A 30 8.04 4.85 -19.07
CA LEU A 30 8.10 3.46 -18.61
C LEU A 30 6.80 3.00 -17.96
N LEU A 31 6.14 3.88 -17.21
CA LEU A 31 4.88 3.54 -16.57
C LEU A 31 3.75 3.34 -17.59
N VAL A 32 3.64 4.25 -18.55
CA VAL A 32 2.63 4.21 -19.62
C VAL A 32 2.82 2.99 -20.52
N ASP A 33 4.05 2.77 -21.01
CA ASP A 33 4.35 1.71 -21.98
C ASP A 33 4.12 0.34 -21.36
N TYR A 34 4.54 0.14 -20.10
CA TYR A 34 4.24 -1.08 -19.38
C TYR A 34 2.75 -1.35 -19.30
N LEU A 35 1.94 -0.36 -18.90
CA LEU A 35 0.49 -0.54 -18.73
C LEU A 35 -0.20 -0.89 -20.06
N LYS A 36 0.19 -0.23 -21.16
CA LYS A 36 -0.34 -0.53 -22.50
C LYS A 36 0.02 -1.94 -22.95
N MET A 37 1.28 -2.33 -22.83
CA MET A 37 1.78 -3.63 -23.29
C MET A 37 1.27 -4.80 -22.44
N SER A 38 1.28 -4.67 -21.12
CA SER A 38 0.88 -5.74 -20.20
C SER A 38 -0.61 -6.06 -20.25
N HIS A 39 -1.45 -5.09 -20.64
CA HIS A 39 -2.91 -5.23 -20.64
C HIS A 39 -3.53 -5.24 -22.05
N ASP A 40 -2.71 -5.21 -23.11
CA ASP A 40 -3.17 -5.10 -24.50
C ASP A 40 -4.21 -3.98 -24.68
N SER A 41 -3.88 -2.80 -24.17
CA SER A 41 -4.80 -1.66 -24.09
C SER A 41 -4.31 -0.49 -24.94
N PRO A 42 -5.19 0.18 -25.72
CA PRO A 42 -4.82 1.36 -26.49
C PRO A 42 -4.42 2.55 -25.59
N SER A 43 -4.92 2.59 -24.35
CA SER A 43 -4.57 3.61 -23.35
C SER A 43 -4.18 2.97 -22.02
N HIS A 44 -3.18 3.55 -21.36
CA HIS A 44 -2.76 3.15 -20.01
C HIS A 44 -3.82 3.49 -18.96
N ILE A 45 -4.74 4.42 -19.24
CA ILE A 45 -5.81 4.83 -18.32
C ILE A 45 -6.85 3.71 -18.15
N ILE A 46 -7.13 2.93 -19.19
CA ILE A 46 -8.11 1.83 -19.14
C ILE A 46 -7.76 0.81 -18.04
N PRO A 47 -6.56 0.19 -18.01
CA PRO A 47 -6.20 -0.71 -16.93
C PRO A 47 -6.02 0.01 -15.59
N ILE A 48 -5.87 1.34 -15.53
CA ILE A 48 -5.88 2.07 -14.24
C ILE A 48 -7.31 2.17 -13.69
N LEU A 49 -8.31 2.52 -14.51
CA LEU A 49 -9.68 2.76 -14.04
C LEU A 49 -10.54 1.49 -13.95
N PHE A 50 -10.31 0.52 -14.83
CA PHE A 50 -11.20 -0.64 -14.96
C PHE A 50 -10.53 -1.92 -14.49
N GLN A 51 -11.05 -2.50 -13.40
CA GLN A 51 -10.50 -3.73 -12.83
C GLN A 51 -10.61 -4.90 -13.82
N THR A 52 -11.66 -4.94 -14.65
CA THR A 52 -11.85 -6.02 -15.64
C THR A 52 -10.81 -5.99 -16.75
N ALA A 53 -10.22 -4.83 -17.06
CA ALA A 53 -9.11 -4.71 -18.00
C ALA A 53 -7.80 -5.33 -17.48
N ARG A 54 -7.73 -5.66 -16.18
CA ARG A 54 -6.55 -6.23 -15.51
C ARG A 54 -6.54 -7.77 -15.54
N TYR A 55 -7.14 -8.38 -16.55
CA TYR A 55 -7.32 -9.84 -16.61
C TYR A 55 -6.01 -10.63 -16.75
N LYS A 56 -4.99 -10.07 -17.42
CA LYS A 56 -3.62 -10.61 -17.56
C LYS A 56 -2.72 -10.32 -16.35
N ASN A 57 -3.24 -9.73 -15.28
CA ASN A 57 -2.41 -9.18 -14.22
C ASN A 57 -1.69 -10.30 -13.42
N GLN A 58 -0.42 -10.52 -13.74
CA GLN A 58 0.48 -11.40 -13.00
C GLN A 58 1.15 -10.69 -11.81
N LEU A 59 0.82 -9.42 -11.56
CA LEU A 59 1.47 -8.63 -10.51
C LEU A 59 1.04 -9.13 -9.13
N ARG A 60 1.98 -9.74 -8.41
CA ARG A 60 1.84 -10.16 -7.01
C ARG A 60 2.81 -9.39 -6.11
N GLY A 61 2.47 -9.26 -4.84
CA GLY A 61 3.37 -8.74 -3.81
C GLY A 61 3.63 -7.24 -3.91
N PHE A 62 4.90 -6.83 -3.76
CA PHE A 62 5.34 -5.43 -3.64
C PHE A 62 5.44 -4.65 -4.97
N HIS A 63 4.77 -5.11 -6.04
CA HIS A 63 4.82 -4.42 -7.32
C HIS A 63 4.18 -3.01 -7.23
N PRO A 64 4.82 -1.94 -7.75
CA PRO A 64 4.29 -0.57 -7.63
C PRO A 64 2.84 -0.41 -8.14
N TYR A 65 2.50 -0.99 -9.30
CA TYR A 65 1.12 -0.94 -9.80
C TYR A 65 0.11 -1.67 -8.93
N TYR A 66 0.49 -2.75 -8.24
CA TYR A 66 -0.45 -3.43 -7.34
C TYR A 66 -0.98 -2.44 -6.29
N MET A 67 -0.10 -1.62 -5.74
CA MET A 67 -0.49 -0.59 -4.77
C MET A 67 -1.25 0.58 -5.41
N MET A 68 -0.94 0.95 -6.64
CA MET A 68 -1.70 1.97 -7.38
C MET A 68 -3.12 1.48 -7.69
N PHE A 69 -3.27 0.24 -8.15
CA PHE A 69 -4.54 -0.42 -8.40
C PHE A 69 -5.36 -0.55 -7.11
N GLU A 70 -4.75 -1.02 -6.02
CA GLU A 70 -5.43 -1.11 -4.73
C GLU A 70 -5.90 0.28 -4.26
N ALA A 71 -5.10 1.32 -4.46
CA ALA A 71 -5.44 2.68 -4.05
C ALA A 71 -6.63 3.24 -4.86
N ILE A 72 -6.62 3.10 -6.19
CA ILE A 72 -7.70 3.62 -7.04
C ILE A 72 -9.00 2.85 -6.87
N ASP A 73 -8.95 1.51 -6.78
CA ASP A 73 -10.14 0.66 -6.60
C ASP A 73 -10.83 0.94 -5.26
N THR A 74 -10.02 1.17 -4.21
CA THR A 74 -10.53 1.58 -2.89
C THR A 74 -11.35 2.86 -3.03
N CYS A 75 -10.86 3.85 -3.78
CA CYS A 75 -11.55 5.12 -3.92
C CYS A 75 -12.82 5.01 -4.79
N MET A 76 -12.77 4.28 -5.90
CA MET A 76 -13.92 4.10 -6.79
C MET A 76 -15.12 3.44 -6.10
N LYS A 77 -14.89 2.53 -5.14
CA LYS A 77 -15.96 1.93 -4.32
C LYS A 77 -16.70 2.94 -3.45
N HIS A 78 -16.04 4.04 -3.08
CA HIS A 78 -16.58 5.08 -2.21
C HIS A 78 -16.93 6.38 -2.95
N SER A 79 -16.69 6.43 -4.26
CA SER A 79 -17.26 7.45 -5.13
C SER A 79 -18.73 7.09 -5.37
N PRO A 80 -19.72 7.91 -4.94
CA PRO A 80 -21.10 7.64 -5.27
C PRO A 80 -21.25 7.61 -6.80
N PRO A 81 -21.93 6.60 -7.38
CA PRO A 81 -22.26 6.66 -8.79
C PRO A 81 -23.14 7.89 -9.01
N SER A 82 -22.60 8.91 -9.68
CA SER A 82 -23.40 10.05 -10.10
C SER A 82 -24.51 9.50 -11.01
N LEU A 83 -25.76 9.56 -10.54
CA LEU A 83 -26.92 9.11 -11.32
C LEU A 83 -27.02 9.87 -12.66
N ALA A 84 -26.49 11.09 -12.71
CA ALA A 84 -26.34 11.86 -13.92
C ALA A 84 -24.89 11.71 -14.40
N TRP A 85 -24.66 11.05 -15.54
CA TRP A 85 -23.39 11.16 -16.26
C TRP A 85 -23.42 12.48 -17.03
N PRO A 86 -22.81 13.57 -16.52
CA PRO A 86 -22.96 14.89 -17.14
C PRO A 86 -22.28 14.95 -18.50
N VAL A 87 -21.22 14.14 -18.68
CA VAL A 87 -20.52 13.94 -19.95
C VAL A 87 -20.45 12.44 -20.19
N LYS A 88 -20.96 12.01 -21.34
CA LYS A 88 -20.94 10.60 -21.77
C LYS A 88 -19.68 10.31 -22.59
N PRO A 89 -19.08 9.12 -22.45
CA PRO A 89 -17.89 8.77 -23.22
C PRO A 89 -18.21 8.76 -24.71
N ASN A 90 -17.22 9.17 -25.52
CA ASN A 90 -17.36 9.06 -26.97
C ASN A 90 -17.31 7.60 -27.44
N VAL A 91 -17.71 7.39 -28.68
CA VAL A 91 -17.80 6.07 -29.32
C VAL A 91 -16.47 5.32 -29.31
N MET A 92 -15.36 5.98 -29.62
CA MET A 92 -14.05 5.34 -29.68
C MET A 92 -13.62 4.81 -28.30
N THR A 93 -13.90 5.58 -27.25
CA THR A 93 -13.68 5.14 -25.87
C THR A 93 -14.58 3.95 -25.55
N LEU A 94 -15.88 4.03 -25.81
CA LEU A 94 -16.84 2.98 -25.51
C LEU A 94 -16.44 1.64 -26.16
N LEU A 95 -16.07 1.66 -27.45
CA LEU A 95 -15.65 0.47 -28.21
C LEU A 95 -14.32 -0.13 -27.72
N SER A 96 -13.49 0.68 -27.04
CA SER A 96 -12.19 0.27 -26.49
C SER A 96 -12.28 -0.35 -25.09
N LEU A 97 -13.42 -0.21 -24.40
CA LEU A 97 -13.60 -0.75 -23.04
C LEU A 97 -13.71 -2.28 -23.04
N PRO A 98 -13.38 -2.94 -21.90
CA PRO A 98 -13.78 -4.31 -21.67
C PRO A 98 -15.30 -4.46 -21.74
N VAL A 99 -15.80 -5.53 -22.33
CA VAL A 99 -17.25 -5.74 -22.49
C VAL A 99 -17.98 -5.78 -21.14
N LEU A 100 -17.33 -6.29 -20.10
CA LEU A 100 -17.91 -6.37 -18.76
C LEU A 100 -18.16 -4.98 -18.14
N GLU A 101 -17.47 -3.93 -18.60
CA GLU A 101 -17.64 -2.59 -18.03
C GLU A 101 -18.94 -1.92 -18.47
N ILE A 102 -19.54 -2.32 -19.60
CA ILE A 102 -20.78 -1.73 -20.12
C ILE A 102 -22.04 -2.49 -19.69
N LEU A 103 -21.88 -3.62 -19.00
CA LEU A 103 -22.97 -4.49 -18.56
C LEU A 103 -23.28 -4.28 -17.08
N ASP A 104 -24.57 -4.15 -16.78
CA ASP A 104 -25.14 -4.37 -15.45
C ASP A 104 -25.83 -5.74 -15.42
N PHE A 105 -25.70 -6.43 -14.30
CA PHE A 105 -26.26 -7.77 -14.11
C PHE A 105 -27.43 -7.70 -13.14
N ASP A 106 -28.47 -8.49 -13.41
CA ASP A 106 -29.67 -8.54 -12.56
C ASP A 106 -29.37 -9.04 -11.14
N ASN A 107 -28.46 -10.01 -11.01
CA ASN A 107 -28.03 -10.56 -9.74
C ASN A 107 -26.57 -11.06 -9.80
N GLU A 108 -26.00 -11.37 -8.64
CA GLU A 108 -24.60 -11.82 -8.51
C GLU A 108 -24.34 -13.18 -9.18
N GLU A 109 -25.31 -14.08 -9.22
CA GLU A 109 -25.16 -15.39 -9.85
C GLU A 109 -24.97 -15.26 -11.37
N VAL A 110 -25.80 -14.43 -12.00
CA VAL A 110 -25.64 -14.07 -13.41
C VAL A 110 -24.28 -13.40 -13.60
N ALA A 111 -23.90 -12.43 -12.76
CA ALA A 111 -22.61 -11.76 -12.86
C ALA A 111 -21.42 -12.74 -12.79
N MET A 112 -21.45 -13.73 -11.89
CA MET A 112 -20.42 -14.78 -11.79
C MET A 112 -20.35 -15.65 -13.05
N GLY A 113 -21.49 -15.95 -13.68
CA GLY A 113 -21.55 -16.74 -14.91
C GLY A 113 -20.83 -16.09 -16.11
N TYR A 114 -20.79 -14.76 -16.15
CA TYR A 114 -20.05 -14.00 -17.18
C TYR A 114 -18.61 -13.71 -16.76
N THR A 115 -18.39 -13.30 -15.51
CA THR A 115 -17.06 -12.89 -15.02
C THR A 115 -16.09 -14.04 -14.81
N SER A 116 -16.56 -15.27 -14.62
CA SER A 116 -15.70 -16.47 -14.51
C SER A 116 -15.10 -16.94 -15.83
N ARG A 117 -15.62 -16.48 -16.97
CA ARG A 117 -15.19 -16.93 -18.30
C ARG A 117 -14.08 -16.04 -18.83
N ASP A 118 -12.87 -16.59 -18.95
CA ASP A 118 -11.71 -15.86 -19.49
C ASP A 118 -11.98 -15.27 -20.88
N SER A 119 -12.71 -16.01 -21.72
CA SER A 119 -13.10 -15.54 -23.05
C SER A 119 -14.07 -14.35 -23.04
N ILE A 120 -14.75 -14.06 -21.94
CA ILE A 120 -15.56 -12.83 -21.80
C ILE A 120 -14.70 -11.71 -21.21
N ARG A 121 -13.87 -12.04 -20.21
CA ARG A 121 -12.96 -11.09 -19.54
C ARG A 121 -11.96 -10.45 -20.51
N GLU A 122 -11.49 -11.21 -21.48
CA GLU A 122 -10.56 -10.76 -22.52
C GLU A 122 -11.21 -9.85 -23.58
N SER A 123 -12.53 -9.93 -23.73
CA SER A 123 -13.21 -9.30 -24.85
C SER A 123 -13.51 -7.83 -24.61
N LYS A 124 -13.40 -7.06 -25.69
CA LYS A 124 -13.69 -5.64 -25.76
C LYS A 124 -15.08 -5.41 -26.34
N VAL A 125 -15.66 -4.24 -26.13
CA VAL A 125 -17.00 -3.90 -26.64
C VAL A 125 -17.07 -4.06 -28.16
N HIS A 126 -16.03 -3.64 -28.91
CA HIS A 126 -16.00 -3.78 -30.37
C HIS A 126 -15.98 -5.23 -30.88
N ASP A 127 -15.71 -6.23 -30.03
CA ASP A 127 -15.78 -7.64 -30.45
C ASP A 127 -17.22 -8.09 -30.71
N PHE A 128 -18.20 -7.44 -30.09
CA PHE A 128 -19.60 -7.84 -30.11
C PHE A 128 -20.56 -6.75 -30.58
N PHE A 129 -20.18 -5.48 -30.44
CA PHE A 129 -21.02 -4.35 -30.76
C PHE A 129 -20.40 -3.50 -31.87
N HIS A 130 -21.26 -2.87 -32.66
CA HIS A 130 -20.93 -1.80 -33.60
C HIS A 130 -21.89 -0.65 -33.39
N ILE A 131 -21.58 0.50 -33.98
CA ILE A 131 -22.48 1.65 -33.94
C ILE A 131 -23.15 1.77 -35.29
N ASN A 132 -24.47 1.83 -35.24
CA ASN A 132 -25.27 2.16 -36.39
C ASN A 132 -25.18 3.68 -36.59
N GLN A 133 -24.54 4.09 -37.69
CA GLN A 133 -24.26 5.50 -38.00
C GLN A 133 -25.53 6.32 -38.20
N GLU A 134 -26.63 5.71 -38.65
CA GLU A 134 -27.89 6.39 -38.93
C GLU A 134 -28.68 6.68 -37.65
N THR A 135 -28.77 5.69 -36.77
CA THR A 135 -29.52 5.81 -35.51
C THR A 135 -28.68 6.33 -34.36
N SER A 136 -27.36 6.41 -34.55
CA SER A 136 -26.41 6.70 -33.47
C SER A 136 -26.70 5.80 -32.27
N THR A 137 -26.88 4.49 -32.48
CA THR A 137 -27.17 3.49 -31.43
C THR A 137 -26.15 2.37 -31.41
N LEU A 138 -25.85 1.85 -30.21
CA LEU A 138 -25.00 0.67 -30.04
C LEU A 138 -25.81 -0.58 -30.41
N GLN A 139 -25.41 -1.28 -31.47
CA GLN A 139 -26.08 -2.46 -31.96
C GLN A 139 -25.17 -3.69 -31.88
N ILE A 140 -25.75 -4.85 -31.58
CA ILE A 140 -25.00 -6.10 -31.56
C ILE A 140 -24.65 -6.47 -33.00
N LYS A 141 -23.39 -6.81 -33.25
CA LYS A 141 -22.91 -7.27 -34.57
C LYS A 141 -23.66 -8.53 -35.02
N PRO A 142 -23.84 -8.73 -36.33
CA PRO A 142 -24.27 -9.99 -36.89
C PRO A 142 -23.38 -11.15 -36.45
N ARG A 143 -23.95 -12.36 -36.38
CA ARG A 143 -23.20 -13.56 -35.99
C ARG A 143 -22.03 -13.85 -36.94
N SER A 144 -22.17 -13.51 -38.23
CA SER A 144 -21.14 -13.66 -39.27
C SER A 144 -19.90 -12.78 -39.05
N GLU A 145 -20.06 -11.61 -38.43
CA GLU A 145 -19.00 -10.61 -38.22
C GLU A 145 -18.36 -10.71 -36.83
N SER A 146 -18.89 -11.58 -35.98
CA SER A 146 -18.45 -11.72 -34.59
C SER A 146 -17.28 -12.69 -34.48
N ARG A 147 -16.15 -12.23 -33.93
CA ARG A 147 -14.98 -13.09 -33.65
C ARG A 147 -15.31 -14.26 -32.70
N ARG A 148 -16.31 -14.08 -31.83
CA ARG A 148 -16.73 -15.06 -30.80
C ARG A 148 -18.27 -15.24 -30.83
N PRO A 149 -18.83 -15.96 -31.81
CA PRO A 149 -20.28 -15.98 -32.08
C PRO A 149 -21.12 -16.60 -30.96
N ASN A 150 -20.57 -17.56 -30.21
CA ASN A 150 -21.25 -18.20 -29.08
C ASN A 150 -21.43 -17.23 -27.90
N ILE A 151 -20.39 -16.46 -27.58
CA ILE A 151 -20.43 -15.44 -26.52
C ILE A 151 -21.36 -14.30 -26.93
N ARG A 152 -21.26 -13.84 -28.18
CA ARG A 152 -22.19 -12.86 -28.75
C ARG A 152 -23.65 -13.27 -28.54
N SER A 153 -23.98 -14.53 -28.85
CA SER A 153 -25.35 -15.05 -28.69
C SER A 153 -25.78 -15.20 -27.23
N GLN A 154 -24.82 -15.36 -26.31
CA GLN A 154 -25.10 -15.36 -24.88
C GLN A 154 -25.37 -13.94 -24.36
N ILE A 155 -24.62 -12.94 -24.83
CA ILE A 155 -24.85 -11.53 -24.50
C ILE A 155 -26.20 -11.07 -25.06
N GLU A 156 -26.49 -11.35 -26.33
CA GLU A 156 -27.79 -10.99 -26.92
C GLU A 156 -28.96 -11.63 -26.16
N ARG A 157 -28.91 -12.94 -25.87
CA ARG A 157 -29.96 -13.60 -25.08
C ARG A 157 -30.09 -12.98 -23.70
N GLY A 158 -28.98 -12.66 -23.04
CA GLY A 158 -29.01 -12.01 -21.73
C GLY A 158 -29.70 -10.64 -21.76
N LEU A 159 -29.45 -9.85 -22.81
CA LEU A 159 -30.08 -8.54 -23.01
C LEU A 159 -31.58 -8.68 -23.30
N LEU A 160 -31.96 -9.63 -24.15
CA LEU A 160 -33.37 -9.90 -24.51
C LEU A 160 -34.18 -10.43 -23.32
N CYS A 161 -33.61 -11.31 -22.51
CA CYS A 161 -34.26 -11.88 -21.33
C CYS A 161 -34.25 -10.93 -20.12
N GLY A 162 -33.54 -9.80 -20.19
CA GLY A 162 -33.42 -8.83 -19.09
C GLY A 162 -32.42 -9.22 -17.99
N ASN A 163 -31.72 -10.34 -18.12
CA ASN A 163 -30.70 -10.80 -17.17
C ASN A 163 -29.47 -9.89 -17.12
N ILE A 164 -29.21 -9.18 -18.22
CA ILE A 164 -28.20 -8.12 -18.29
C ILE A 164 -28.81 -6.86 -18.91
N LYS A 165 -28.30 -5.70 -18.49
CA LYS A 165 -28.68 -4.38 -18.98
C LYS A 165 -27.43 -3.60 -19.37
N LEU A 166 -27.58 -2.62 -20.24
CA LEU A 166 -26.50 -1.68 -20.52
C LEU A 166 -26.48 -0.60 -19.44
N LYS A 167 -25.29 -0.23 -18.98
CA LYS A 167 -25.12 0.86 -18.00
C LYS A 167 -25.61 2.19 -18.57
N ALA A 168 -26.08 3.07 -17.68
CA ALA A 168 -26.69 4.37 -18.03
C ALA A 168 -25.77 5.32 -18.85
N PHE A 169 -24.45 5.10 -18.79
CA PHE A 169 -23.48 5.91 -19.54
C PHE A 169 -23.31 5.49 -20.99
N VAL A 170 -23.83 4.32 -21.37
CA VAL A 170 -23.82 3.84 -22.74
C VAL A 170 -24.81 4.69 -23.53
N ASP A 171 -24.31 5.79 -24.10
CA ASP A 171 -25.02 6.68 -25.00
C ASP A 171 -24.14 6.96 -26.19
N THR A 172 -24.74 6.96 -27.35
CA THR A 172 -24.07 6.89 -28.65
C THR A 172 -24.25 8.16 -29.46
N ARG A 173 -24.77 9.23 -28.83
CA ARG A 173 -24.91 10.56 -29.44
C ARG A 173 -23.59 11.30 -29.69
N ASN A 174 -22.46 10.83 -29.14
CA ASN A 174 -21.14 11.47 -29.30
C ASN A 174 -20.20 10.60 -30.15
N ILE A 175 -20.35 10.67 -31.48
CA ILE A 175 -19.66 9.80 -32.45
C ILE A 175 -18.25 10.28 -32.79
N GLU A 176 -17.99 11.59 -32.70
CA GLU A 176 -16.73 12.19 -33.13
C GLU A 176 -15.78 12.43 -31.96
N GLY A 177 -14.58 11.85 -32.03
CA GLY A 177 -13.49 12.14 -31.09
C GLY A 177 -12.42 11.07 -31.05
N ASN A 178 -11.19 11.50 -30.76
CA ASN A 178 -10.13 10.59 -30.30
C ASN A 178 -10.52 9.94 -28.98
N LEU A 179 -9.85 8.85 -28.59
CA LEU A 179 -10.09 8.19 -27.31
C LEU A 179 -10.04 9.22 -26.15
N ASP A 180 -11.19 9.43 -25.50
CA ASP A 180 -11.36 10.34 -24.37
C ASP A 180 -11.87 9.61 -23.13
N LEU A 181 -11.03 9.54 -22.10
CA LEU A 181 -11.34 8.92 -20.81
C LEU A 181 -11.59 9.96 -19.71
N GLN A 182 -11.57 11.26 -20.02
CA GLN A 182 -11.86 12.33 -19.05
C GLN A 182 -13.22 12.18 -18.37
N PRO A 183 -14.31 11.72 -19.05
CA PRO A 183 -15.58 11.47 -18.37
C PRO A 183 -15.44 10.52 -17.19
N PHE A 184 -14.63 9.46 -17.31
CA PHE A 184 -14.40 8.50 -16.23
C PHE A 184 -13.45 9.04 -15.17
N VAL A 185 -12.43 9.81 -15.56
CA VAL A 185 -11.51 10.47 -14.62
C VAL A 185 -12.27 11.48 -13.75
N ALA A 186 -13.21 12.23 -14.34
CA ALA A 186 -14.04 13.21 -13.64
C ALA A 186 -14.99 12.58 -12.60
N MET A 187 -15.24 11.27 -12.66
CA MET A 187 -16.03 10.56 -11.65
C MET A 187 -15.27 10.26 -10.36
N LEU A 188 -13.95 10.44 -10.35
CA LEU A 188 -13.13 10.26 -9.15
C LEU A 188 -13.37 11.43 -8.18
N ASN A 189 -14.52 11.39 -7.51
CA ASN A 189 -14.95 12.39 -6.54
C ASN A 189 -15.21 11.75 -5.17
N TYR A 190 -14.90 12.50 -4.11
CA TYR A 190 -15.33 12.20 -2.75
C TYR A 190 -16.14 13.37 -2.24
N GLN A 191 -17.41 13.15 -1.89
CA GLN A 191 -18.33 14.21 -1.45
C GLN A 191 -18.30 15.43 -2.40
N ASP A 192 -18.49 15.18 -3.70
CA ASP A 192 -18.49 16.18 -4.78
C ASP A 192 -17.17 16.95 -4.99
N ARG A 193 -16.05 16.47 -4.42
CA ARG A 193 -14.72 17.05 -4.61
C ARG A 193 -13.85 16.15 -5.51
N PRO A 194 -13.24 16.69 -6.59
CA PRO A 194 -12.33 15.93 -7.46
C PRO A 194 -11.10 15.44 -6.71
N MET A 195 -11.00 14.13 -6.50
CA MET A 195 -9.95 13.50 -5.69
C MET A 195 -8.56 13.82 -6.21
N LEU A 196 -8.38 13.86 -7.55
CA LEU A 196 -7.10 14.17 -8.17
C LEU A 196 -6.61 15.61 -7.93
N ARG A 197 -7.50 16.52 -7.53
CA ARG A 197 -7.18 17.93 -7.22
C ARG A 197 -7.09 18.19 -5.71
N MET A 198 -7.34 17.19 -4.87
CA MET A 198 -7.32 17.34 -3.42
C MET A 198 -5.88 17.43 -2.90
N ALA A 199 -5.67 18.22 -1.84
CA ALA A 199 -4.38 18.24 -1.18
C ALA A 199 -4.10 16.90 -0.48
N ASN A 200 -2.82 16.55 -0.33
CA ASN A 200 -2.40 15.31 0.33
C ASN A 200 -3.01 15.12 1.72
N LYS A 201 -3.28 16.21 2.45
CA LYS A 201 -3.93 16.17 3.77
C LYS A 201 -5.37 15.64 3.69
N ASP A 202 -6.11 16.04 2.66
CA ASP A 202 -7.52 15.71 2.49
C ASP A 202 -7.65 14.29 1.94
N LEU A 203 -6.82 13.93 0.96
CA LEU A 203 -6.68 12.54 0.49
C LEU A 203 -6.33 11.58 1.63
N ARG A 204 -5.43 12.00 2.52
CA ARG A 204 -5.10 11.22 3.71
C ARG A 204 -6.34 11.04 4.57
N SER A 205 -7.08 12.12 4.88
CA SER A 205 -8.31 12.05 5.68
C SER A 205 -9.32 11.07 5.08
N ILE A 206 -9.53 11.11 3.77
CA ILE A 206 -10.42 10.17 3.06
C ILE A 206 -9.95 8.73 3.22
N MET A 207 -8.67 8.45 2.98
CA MET A 207 -8.15 7.08 3.11
C MET A 207 -8.17 6.56 4.54
N LEU A 208 -8.12 7.45 5.51
CA LEU A 208 -8.21 7.11 6.93
C LEU A 208 -9.64 6.76 7.31
N ASP A 209 -10.60 7.55 6.83
CA ASP A 209 -12.03 7.36 6.95
C ASP A 209 -12.47 6.04 6.30
N ILE A 210 -12.13 5.85 5.02
CA ILE A 210 -12.45 4.64 4.24
C ILE A 210 -11.98 3.34 4.93
N HIS A 211 -10.80 3.37 5.55
CA HIS A 211 -10.25 2.17 6.17
C HIS A 211 -10.62 1.99 7.64
N ASN A 212 -11.44 2.87 8.22
CA ASN A 212 -11.66 2.97 9.68
C ASN A 212 -10.32 2.89 10.44
N LEU A 213 -9.25 3.39 9.82
CA LEU A 213 -7.92 3.33 10.41
C LEU A 213 -7.89 4.45 11.44
N ASP A 214 -7.92 4.06 12.71
CA ASP A 214 -7.73 5.00 13.80
C ASP A 214 -6.32 5.60 13.73
N VAL A 215 -6.25 6.83 13.25
CA VAL A 215 -5.03 7.63 13.06
C VAL A 215 -4.70 8.43 14.31
N GLY A 216 -5.61 8.45 15.28
CA GLY A 216 -5.59 9.40 16.36
C GLY A 216 -5.25 8.75 17.68
N ARG A 217 -5.88 7.64 18.06
CA ARG A 217 -5.77 7.18 19.47
C ARG A 217 -4.39 6.64 19.84
N LYS A 218 -3.56 6.30 18.87
CA LYS A 218 -2.19 5.78 19.09
C LYS A 218 -1.09 6.71 18.59
N PHE A 219 -1.42 7.93 18.17
CA PHE A 219 -0.38 8.92 17.85
C PHE A 219 0.23 9.41 19.16
N ASN A 220 1.55 9.29 19.31
CA ASN A 220 2.21 9.80 20.51
C ASN A 220 2.27 11.34 20.44
N HIS A 221 1.25 12.00 21.00
CA HIS A 221 1.14 13.47 21.04
C HIS A 221 2.27 14.13 21.85
N THR A 222 3.05 13.38 22.62
CA THR A 222 4.17 13.91 23.41
C THR A 222 5.39 14.24 22.55
N ILE A 223 5.46 13.76 21.30
CA ILE A 223 6.61 13.98 20.42
C ILE A 223 6.38 15.22 19.55
N SER A 224 7.23 16.23 19.75
CA SER A 224 7.19 17.45 18.95
C SER A 224 7.60 17.23 17.49
N LYS A 225 7.15 18.11 16.59
CA LYS A 225 7.52 18.12 15.16
C LYS A 225 9.04 18.15 14.95
N VAL A 226 9.77 18.85 15.83
CA VAL A 226 11.24 18.95 15.79
C VAL A 226 11.88 17.59 16.03
N ARG A 227 11.41 16.82 17.02
CA ARG A 227 11.93 15.48 17.33
C ARG A 227 11.66 14.50 16.20
N TRP A 228 10.46 14.55 15.62
CA TRP A 228 10.12 13.78 14.42
C TRP A 228 11.04 14.11 13.25
N LYS A 229 11.23 15.41 12.96
CA LYS A 229 12.13 15.86 11.92
C LYS A 229 13.54 15.31 12.17
N HIS A 230 14.04 15.41 13.40
CA HIS A 230 15.36 14.90 13.74
C HIS A 230 15.51 13.39 13.50
N LEU A 231 14.52 12.57 13.87
CA LEU A 231 14.52 11.13 13.59
C LEU A 231 14.54 10.85 12.08
N TYR A 232 13.75 11.57 11.28
CA TYR A 232 13.70 11.36 9.83
C TYR A 232 14.98 11.74 9.11
N HIS A 233 15.77 12.68 9.65
CA HIS A 233 17.06 13.08 9.08
C HIS A 233 18.20 12.14 9.48
N GLN A 234 17.99 11.22 10.44
CA GLN A 234 19.02 10.22 10.77
C GLN A 234 19.18 9.23 9.62
N ASN A 235 20.44 8.97 9.25
CA ASN A 235 20.78 7.96 8.27
C ASN A 235 20.69 6.56 8.90
N MET A 236 19.48 6.00 8.91
CA MET A 236 19.19 4.69 9.51
C MET A 236 18.59 3.73 8.49
N HIS A 237 18.95 2.45 8.62
CA HIS A 237 18.42 1.40 7.77
C HIS A 237 16.88 1.33 7.88
N HIS A 238 16.19 1.02 6.76
CA HIS A 238 14.73 1.02 6.73
C HIS A 238 14.10 0.06 7.76
N SER A 239 14.76 -1.08 8.01
CA SER A 239 14.27 -2.10 8.95
C SER A 239 14.17 -1.56 10.38
N VAL A 240 15.17 -0.82 10.85
CA VAL A 240 15.14 -0.23 12.19
C VAL A 240 14.16 0.93 12.28
N ARG A 241 14.07 1.76 11.23
CA ARG A 241 13.11 2.88 11.20
C ARG A 241 11.67 2.37 11.35
N ASN A 242 11.33 1.27 10.69
CA ASN A 242 10.02 0.62 10.80
C ASN A 242 9.76 0.10 12.22
N VAL A 243 10.73 -0.58 12.83
CA VAL A 243 10.62 -1.10 14.20
C VAL A 243 10.47 0.02 15.22
N TRP A 244 11.32 1.04 15.16
CA TRP A 244 11.27 2.20 16.05
C TRP A 244 9.95 2.95 15.92
N TYR A 245 9.46 3.14 14.69
CA TYR A 245 8.14 3.72 14.44
C TYR A 245 7.02 2.91 15.09
N ARG A 246 7.07 1.58 14.98
CA ARG A 246 6.10 0.69 15.65
C ARG A 246 6.17 0.79 17.17
N MET A 247 7.36 0.95 17.76
CA MET A 247 7.51 1.16 19.21
C MET A 247 6.81 2.45 19.65
N ILE A 248 7.07 3.56 18.94
CA ILE A 248 6.45 4.88 19.21
C ILE A 248 4.93 4.79 19.18
N HIS A 249 4.38 4.05 18.22
CA HIS A 249 2.92 3.91 18.04
C HIS A 249 2.28 2.77 18.82
N LYS A 250 3.03 2.06 19.68
CA LYS A 250 2.55 0.87 20.41
C LYS A 250 1.95 -0.18 19.46
N GLN A 251 2.63 -0.39 18.33
CA GLN A 251 2.28 -1.32 17.25
C GLN A 251 3.37 -2.39 17.03
N CYS A 252 4.24 -2.60 18.00
CA CYS A 252 5.18 -3.72 17.97
C CYS A 252 4.41 -5.04 17.97
N PRO A 253 4.82 -6.01 17.15
CA PRO A 253 4.24 -7.35 17.14
C PRO A 253 4.80 -8.20 18.29
N SER A 254 4.67 -7.74 19.54
CA SER A 254 5.03 -8.56 20.71
C SER A 254 4.03 -9.70 20.88
N LYS A 255 4.40 -10.80 21.53
CA LYS A 255 3.44 -11.90 21.76
C LYS A 255 2.14 -11.44 22.40
N SER A 256 2.17 -10.54 23.37
CA SER A 256 0.94 -9.94 23.92
C SER A 256 0.05 -9.29 22.85
N ALA A 257 0.64 -8.53 21.92
CA ALA A 257 -0.11 -7.88 20.86
C ALA A 257 -0.63 -8.87 19.80
N LEU A 258 0.10 -9.96 19.55
CA LEU A 258 -0.28 -11.00 18.61
C LEU A 258 -1.38 -11.91 19.19
N PHE A 259 -1.27 -12.26 20.47
CA PHE A 259 -2.24 -13.05 21.22
C PHE A 259 -3.60 -12.36 21.30
N VAL A 260 -3.63 -11.07 21.66
CA VAL A 260 -4.87 -10.25 21.67
C VAL A 260 -5.54 -10.20 20.29
N ARG A 261 -4.76 -10.26 19.20
CA ARG A 261 -5.27 -10.28 17.82
C ARG A 261 -5.71 -11.67 17.34
N ARG A 262 -5.59 -12.71 18.17
CA ARG A 262 -5.96 -14.09 17.85
C ARG A 262 -5.33 -14.58 16.54
N LEU A 263 -4.07 -14.24 16.32
CA LEU A 263 -3.34 -14.73 15.15
C LEU A 263 -3.11 -16.24 15.25
N ARG A 264 -3.20 -16.93 14.11
CA ARG A 264 -2.91 -18.37 14.03
C ARG A 264 -1.49 -18.63 14.52
N ASN A 265 -1.31 -19.71 15.28
CA ASN A 265 -0.02 -20.17 15.83
C ASN A 265 0.57 -19.28 16.96
N VAL A 266 -0.27 -18.50 17.65
CA VAL A 266 0.11 -17.79 18.88
C VAL A 266 -0.76 -18.28 20.02
N GLU A 267 -0.20 -19.14 20.86
CA GLU A 267 -0.93 -19.82 21.94
C GLU A 267 -1.11 -18.93 23.18
N ASP A 268 -0.13 -18.07 23.48
CA ASP A 268 -0.08 -17.26 24.69
C ASP A 268 0.60 -15.89 24.47
N ASP A 269 0.65 -15.09 25.53
CA ASP A 269 1.33 -13.81 25.62
C ASP A 269 2.76 -13.89 26.19
N LYS A 270 3.32 -15.10 26.37
CA LYS A 270 4.52 -15.34 27.18
C LYS A 270 5.81 -15.36 26.36
N CYS A 271 6.82 -14.60 26.78
CA CYS A 271 8.13 -14.55 26.13
C CYS A 271 8.78 -15.94 26.13
N THR A 272 9.28 -16.39 24.99
CA THR A 272 9.95 -17.69 24.86
C THR A 272 11.30 -17.77 25.59
N LEU A 273 11.86 -16.63 26.00
CA LEU A 273 13.16 -16.57 26.67
C LEU A 273 13.07 -16.68 28.19
N CYS A 274 12.04 -16.09 28.80
CA CYS A 274 11.94 -15.98 30.26
C CYS A 274 10.55 -16.31 30.82
N ASN A 275 9.59 -16.63 29.96
CA ASN A 275 8.22 -16.97 30.30
C ASN A 275 7.37 -15.85 30.96
N ASP A 276 7.86 -14.62 31.02
CA ASP A 276 7.06 -13.45 31.42
C ASP A 276 6.16 -12.94 30.29
N THR A 277 5.15 -12.15 30.61
CA THR A 277 4.30 -11.49 29.60
C THR A 277 5.13 -10.55 28.70
N GLU A 278 5.08 -10.79 27.39
CA GLU A 278 5.88 -10.06 26.41
C GLU A 278 5.10 -8.89 25.80
N ASP A 279 5.23 -7.73 26.42
CA ASP A 279 4.84 -6.45 25.84
C ASP A 279 5.97 -5.85 24.95
N ALA A 280 5.73 -4.68 24.35
CA ALA A 280 6.72 -4.04 23.48
C ALA A 280 8.03 -3.63 24.21
N LYS A 281 7.97 -3.37 25.52
CA LYS A 281 9.14 -3.04 26.34
C LYS A 281 9.94 -4.31 26.62
N HIS A 282 9.27 -5.40 26.97
CA HIS A 282 9.87 -6.70 27.19
C HIS A 282 10.51 -7.25 25.92
N LEU A 283 9.81 -7.12 24.79
CA LEU A 283 10.29 -7.53 23.47
C LEU A 283 11.62 -6.86 23.08
N MET A 284 11.84 -5.60 23.48
CA MET A 284 12.97 -4.80 22.98
C MET A 284 14.05 -4.52 24.02
N VAL A 285 13.71 -4.46 25.30
CA VAL A 285 14.59 -3.91 26.34
C VAL A 285 14.56 -4.71 27.64
N SER A 286 13.39 -4.97 28.23
CA SER A 286 13.29 -5.37 29.64
C SER A 286 13.21 -6.88 29.91
N CYS A 287 13.51 -7.72 28.92
CA CYS A 287 13.58 -9.16 29.16
C CYS A 287 14.73 -9.45 30.15
N PRO A 288 14.47 -10.12 31.28
CA PRO A 288 15.43 -10.25 32.39
C PRO A 288 16.72 -10.98 31.98
N PRO A 289 17.81 -10.79 32.74
CA PRO A 289 19.06 -11.51 32.53
C PRO A 289 18.84 -13.03 32.44
N PRO A 290 19.56 -13.75 31.57
CA PRO A 290 20.70 -13.31 30.76
C PRO A 290 20.33 -12.82 29.34
N HIS A 291 19.18 -12.16 29.14
CA HIS A 291 18.65 -11.85 27.81
C HIS A 291 18.82 -10.38 27.38
N LYS A 292 17.72 -9.68 27.08
CA LYS A 292 17.76 -8.36 26.42
C LYS A 292 18.25 -7.26 27.36
N ASN A 293 17.99 -7.35 28.66
CA ASN A 293 18.50 -6.39 29.63
C ASN A 293 20.03 -6.39 29.68
N ASP A 294 20.65 -7.57 29.64
CA ASP A 294 22.11 -7.73 29.63
C ASP A 294 22.73 -7.15 28.35
N ILE A 295 22.11 -7.35 27.19
CA ILE A 295 22.54 -6.71 25.94
C ILE A 295 22.61 -5.18 26.12
N TRP A 296 21.55 -4.56 26.64
CA TRP A 296 21.54 -3.11 26.83
C TRP A 296 22.59 -2.64 27.85
N SER A 297 22.81 -3.42 28.91
CA SER A 297 23.81 -3.12 29.93
C SER A 297 25.22 -3.20 29.37
N ASN A 298 25.55 -4.25 28.61
CA ASN A 298 26.84 -4.42 27.94
C ASN A 298 27.12 -3.28 26.94
N ILE A 299 26.12 -2.90 26.14
CA ILE A 299 26.25 -1.80 25.19
C ILE A 299 26.46 -0.45 25.89
N PHE A 300 25.79 -0.21 27.02
CA PHE A 300 25.96 1.02 27.79
C PHE A 300 27.35 1.08 28.43
N GLU A 301 27.79 -0.01 29.02
CA GLU A 301 29.12 -0.13 29.61
C GLU A 301 30.21 0.14 28.57
N GLN A 302 30.07 -0.44 27.38
CA GLN A 302 31.07 -0.36 26.31
C GLN A 302 31.12 1.02 25.62
N PHE A 303 29.96 1.61 25.28
CA PHE A 303 29.92 2.77 24.38
C PHE A 303 29.58 4.10 25.06
N LEU A 304 28.86 4.09 26.17
CA LEU A 304 28.41 5.34 26.81
C LEU A 304 29.38 5.79 27.89
N GLY A 305 29.57 7.10 28.05
CA GLY A 305 30.17 7.70 29.24
C GLY A 305 29.18 7.78 30.39
N TYR A 306 27.92 8.05 30.07
CA TYR A 306 26.82 8.12 31.02
C TYR A 306 25.47 7.91 30.31
N PRO A 307 24.51 7.20 30.94
CA PRO A 307 24.68 6.27 32.07
C PRO A 307 25.42 4.99 31.64
N LYS A 308 26.15 4.37 32.57
CA LYS A 308 26.88 3.10 32.35
C LYS A 308 26.02 1.84 32.54
N VAL A 309 24.94 1.94 33.30
CA VAL A 309 24.01 0.83 33.54
C VAL A 309 22.68 1.14 32.86
N ALA A 310 22.14 0.17 32.14
CA ALA A 310 20.85 0.31 31.48
C ALA A 310 19.71 0.16 32.48
N ASN A 311 18.87 1.19 32.61
CA ASN A 311 17.56 1.06 33.24
C ASN A 311 16.52 0.76 32.15
N PRO A 312 15.93 -0.46 32.09
CA PRO A 312 15.07 -0.84 30.98
C PRO A 312 13.85 0.06 30.77
N GLN A 313 13.27 0.57 31.86
CA GLN A 313 12.12 1.46 31.79
C GLN A 313 12.52 2.81 31.18
N GLN A 314 13.62 3.40 31.64
CA GLN A 314 14.13 4.67 31.13
C GLN A 314 14.56 4.55 29.66
N VAL A 315 15.28 3.48 29.30
CA VAL A 315 15.69 3.20 27.92
C VAL A 315 14.49 3.13 26.99
N TYR A 316 13.47 2.34 27.36
CA TYR A 316 12.27 2.24 26.54
C TYR A 316 11.52 3.57 26.42
N GLN A 317 11.38 4.32 27.53
CA GLN A 317 10.76 5.65 27.52
C GLN A 317 11.51 6.65 26.64
N SER A 318 12.84 6.63 26.67
CA SER A 318 13.70 7.45 25.83
C SER A 318 13.53 7.14 24.34
N ILE A 319 13.40 5.85 23.99
CA ILE A 319 13.14 5.40 22.62
C ILE A 319 11.78 5.89 22.12
N VAL A 320 10.70 5.66 22.89
CA VAL A 320 9.33 5.97 22.44
C VAL A 320 9.00 7.47 22.47
N ASN A 321 9.76 8.28 23.22
CA ASN A 321 9.58 9.74 23.29
C ASN A 321 10.61 10.53 22.46
N LEU A 322 11.51 9.83 21.75
CA LEU A 322 12.63 10.40 21.00
C LEU A 322 13.45 11.39 21.84
N ASN A 323 13.71 11.03 23.11
CA ASN A 323 14.47 11.84 24.04
C ASN A 323 15.73 11.08 24.48
N LEU A 324 16.80 11.28 23.72
CA LEU A 324 18.09 10.60 23.92
C LEU A 324 19.18 11.54 24.47
N LYS A 325 18.81 12.75 24.94
CA LYS A 325 19.78 13.79 25.34
C LYS A 325 20.64 13.43 26.54
N GLN A 326 20.18 12.48 27.36
CA GLN A 326 20.86 12.05 28.57
C GLN A 326 21.97 11.01 28.32
N TYR A 327 22.07 10.49 27.09
CA TYR A 327 23.08 9.49 26.73
C TYR A 327 24.23 10.18 26.00
N PHE A 328 25.46 9.88 26.42
CA PHE A 328 26.66 10.47 25.85
C PHE A 328 27.65 9.38 25.48
N ILE A 329 28.17 9.41 24.25
CA ILE A 329 29.27 8.55 23.83
C ILE A 329 30.57 9.18 24.34
N TYR A 330 31.37 8.41 25.07
CA TYR A 330 32.62 8.89 25.65
C TYR A 330 33.82 8.71 24.73
N ASN A 331 33.76 7.72 23.84
CA ASN A 331 34.88 7.37 22.97
C ASN A 331 34.97 8.34 21.78
N LEU A 332 36.00 9.20 21.80
CA LEU A 332 36.26 10.21 20.76
C LEU A 332 36.64 9.60 19.40
N ASP A 333 37.13 8.35 19.38
CA ASP A 333 37.52 7.66 18.15
C ASP A 333 36.30 7.07 17.41
N ILE A 334 35.15 6.98 18.08
CA ILE A 334 33.92 6.44 17.50
C ILE A 334 33.03 7.57 16.99
N LYS A 335 32.90 7.67 15.67
CA LYS A 335 32.17 8.74 14.96
C LYS A 335 30.68 8.45 14.78
N ILE A 336 29.99 7.96 15.82
CA ILE A 336 28.56 7.64 15.74
C ILE A 336 27.72 8.65 16.53
N THR A 337 26.44 8.75 16.18
CA THR A 337 25.46 9.44 17.02
C THR A 337 24.82 8.47 18.02
N ILE A 338 24.19 8.99 19.07
CA ILE A 338 23.36 8.17 19.97
C ILE A 338 22.23 7.48 19.22
N PHE A 339 21.69 8.11 18.17
CA PHE A 339 20.68 7.50 17.31
C PHE A 339 21.23 6.28 16.58
N ASP A 340 22.47 6.32 16.10
CA ASP A 340 23.12 5.19 15.42
C ASP A 340 23.29 4.00 16.38
N LEU A 341 23.76 4.25 17.62
CA LEU A 341 23.93 3.23 18.66
C LEU A 341 22.60 2.56 19.04
N PHE A 342 21.58 3.37 19.34
CA PHE A 342 20.25 2.86 19.67
C PHE A 342 19.62 2.13 18.47
N ALA A 343 19.80 2.64 17.26
CA ALA A 343 19.31 2.01 16.05
C ALA A 343 19.95 0.64 15.82
N ALA A 344 21.27 0.53 15.93
CA ALA A 344 22.00 -0.72 15.78
C ALA A 344 21.51 -1.75 16.82
N THR A 345 21.37 -1.32 18.07
CA THR A 345 20.91 -2.17 19.19
C THR A 345 19.49 -2.68 18.95
N ILE A 346 18.53 -1.78 18.69
CA ILE A 346 17.13 -2.13 18.41
C ILE A 346 17.04 -3.09 17.22
N ARG A 347 17.80 -2.83 16.15
CA ARG A 347 17.79 -3.64 14.93
C ARG A 347 18.22 -5.07 15.22
N MET A 348 19.31 -5.26 15.96
CA MET A 348 19.86 -6.59 16.22
C MET A 348 18.99 -7.35 17.22
N VAL A 349 18.57 -6.73 18.31
CA VAL A 349 17.63 -7.35 19.27
C VAL A 349 16.36 -7.82 18.55
N TRP A 350 15.76 -6.95 17.74
CA TRP A 350 14.57 -7.29 16.96
C TRP A 350 14.81 -8.45 15.98
N ARG A 351 15.89 -8.37 15.19
CA ARG A 351 16.24 -9.39 14.20
C ARG A 351 16.43 -10.76 14.86
N PHE A 352 17.26 -10.85 15.89
CA PHE A 352 17.57 -12.12 16.53
C PHE A 352 16.40 -12.69 17.32
N HIS A 353 15.55 -11.83 17.90
CA HIS A 353 14.31 -12.29 18.51
C HIS A 353 13.34 -12.88 17.48
N LEU A 354 13.22 -12.30 16.29
CA LEU A 354 12.42 -12.87 15.21
C LEU A 354 12.96 -14.23 14.74
N LEU A 355 14.28 -14.34 14.51
CA LEU A 355 14.92 -15.60 14.14
C LEU A 355 14.67 -16.67 15.19
N HIS A 356 14.74 -16.31 16.47
CA HIS A 356 14.43 -17.23 17.56
C HIS A 356 12.97 -17.68 17.55
N THR A 357 12.04 -16.75 17.40
CA THR A 357 10.60 -17.02 17.51
C THR A 357 10.06 -17.80 16.31
N PHE A 358 10.52 -17.49 15.09
CA PHE A 358 9.95 -18.03 13.85
C PHE A 358 10.83 -19.06 13.16
N GLU A 359 12.14 -19.03 13.36
CA GLU A 359 13.10 -19.94 12.72
C GLU A 359 13.75 -20.90 13.73
N GLY A 360 13.39 -20.84 15.01
CA GLY A 360 13.89 -21.74 16.06
C GLY A 360 15.37 -21.52 16.41
N MET A 361 15.98 -20.42 15.97
CA MET A 361 17.39 -20.15 16.23
C MET A 361 17.62 -19.81 17.71
N PRO A 362 18.69 -20.28 18.37
CA PRO A 362 18.96 -19.92 19.75
C PRO A 362 19.24 -18.41 19.88
N PHE A 363 18.68 -17.79 20.91
CA PHE A 363 18.95 -16.38 21.24
C PHE A 363 20.16 -16.31 22.18
N ASP A 364 21.33 -15.99 21.63
CA ASP A 364 22.59 -15.85 22.38
C ASP A 364 22.94 -14.36 22.58
N THR A 365 22.89 -13.90 23.83
CA THR A 365 23.18 -12.52 24.24
C THR A 365 24.58 -12.06 23.87
N ASN A 366 25.61 -12.90 23.98
CA ASN A 366 26.99 -12.55 23.64
C ASN A 366 27.14 -12.40 22.13
N TYR A 367 26.51 -13.30 21.37
CA TYR A 367 26.50 -13.22 19.92
C TYR A 367 25.78 -11.97 19.42
N VAL A 368 24.59 -11.65 19.97
CA VAL A 368 23.86 -10.44 19.61
C VAL A 368 24.66 -9.19 19.96
N THR A 369 25.26 -9.13 21.15
CA THR A 369 26.13 -8.01 21.57
C THR A 369 27.29 -7.83 20.60
N THR A 370 28.00 -8.89 20.24
CA THR A 370 29.10 -8.86 19.26
C THR A 370 28.65 -8.30 17.90
N LYS A 371 27.45 -8.69 17.42
CA LYS A 371 26.90 -8.16 16.16
C LYS A 371 26.52 -6.69 16.25
N ILE A 372 26.06 -6.22 17.41
CA ILE A 372 25.81 -4.79 17.64
C ILE A 372 27.13 -4.03 17.58
N CYS A 373 28.17 -4.48 18.29
CA CYS A 373 29.46 -3.81 18.31
C CYS A 373 30.08 -3.73 16.90
N ALA A 374 30.02 -4.82 16.13
CA ALA A 374 30.48 -4.82 14.75
C ALA A 374 29.71 -3.83 13.86
N GLU A 375 28.38 -3.74 14.00
CA GLU A 375 27.58 -2.77 13.24
C GLU A 375 27.89 -1.33 13.64
N VAL A 376 28.12 -1.08 14.93
CA VAL A 376 28.50 0.24 15.45
C VAL A 376 29.85 0.68 14.89
N MET A 377 30.87 -0.19 14.90
CA MET A 377 32.18 0.12 14.33
C MET A 377 32.07 0.37 12.82
N ARG A 378 31.32 -0.49 12.10
CA ARG A 378 31.05 -0.29 10.66
C ARG A 378 30.40 1.07 10.37
N LEU A 379 29.46 1.52 11.21
CA LEU A 379 28.82 2.84 11.07
C LEU A 379 29.77 4.00 11.37
N SER A 380 30.72 3.81 12.28
CA SER A 380 31.81 4.76 12.55
C SER A 380 32.71 4.91 11.33
N ASP A 381 33.15 3.79 10.75
CA ASP A 381 34.07 3.75 9.62
C ASP A 381 33.51 4.41 8.36
N LEU A 382 32.20 4.28 8.12
CA LEU A 382 31.52 4.90 6.98
C LEU A 382 31.46 6.44 7.02
N LYS A 383 31.82 7.05 8.15
CA LYS A 383 31.85 8.51 8.31
C LYS A 383 33.26 9.09 8.24
N HIS A 384 34.24 8.28 7.80
CA HIS A 384 35.56 8.74 7.40
C HIS A 384 35.57 9.31 5.98
#